data_AF-A0A940AZU0-F1
#
_entry.id   AF-A0A940AZU0-F1
#
_cell.length_a   1.000
_cell.length_b   1.000
_cell.length_c   1.000
_cell.angle_alpha   90.00
_cell.angle_beta   90.00
_cell.angle_gamma   90.00
#
_symmetry.space_group_name_H-M   'P 1'
#
loop_
_entity.id
_entity.type
_entity.pdbx_description
1 polymer ?
#
loop_
_entity_poly.entity_id
_entity_poly.type
_entity_poly.pdbx_seq_one_letter_code
_entity_poly.pdbx_strand_id
1 'polypeptide(L)'
;MAKLVDIFLKGGPVMWPILGLSILGLAILIWKAFEFRAGRVNAKGLTIVSTIITAEPMLGILGTVIGIMQTFGALNGTDANPLAATAGIGEALITTAAGLIASLILLFPYNVLDSKVED
;
A
#
# COMPACT_ATOMS: atom_id res chain seq x y z
N MET A 1 16.23 11.13 -2.73
CA MET A 1 15.43 11.35 -1.50
C MET A 1 14.32 12.37 -1.74
N ALA A 2 14.60 13.65 -2.04
CA ALA A 2 13.58 14.68 -2.25
C ALA A 2 12.47 14.29 -3.25
N LYS A 3 12.81 13.88 -4.47
CA LYS A 3 11.83 13.44 -5.49
C LYS A 3 10.89 12.30 -5.06
N LEU A 4 11.39 11.38 -4.22
CA LEU A 4 10.61 10.22 -3.77
C LEU A 4 9.61 10.62 -2.67
N VAL A 5 10.03 11.54 -1.80
CA VAL A 5 9.16 12.16 -0.79
C VAL A 5 8.14 13.08 -1.45
N ASP A 6 8.50 13.82 -2.50
CA ASP A 6 7.57 14.66 -3.25
C ASP A 6 6.46 13.83 -3.92
N ILE A 7 6.81 12.67 -4.49
CA ILE A 7 5.85 11.70 -5.05
C ILE A 7 4.95 11.13 -3.94
N PHE A 8 5.52 10.88 -2.76
CA PHE A 8 4.79 10.33 -1.62
C PHE A 8 3.79 11.34 -1.02
N LEU A 9 4.19 12.62 -0.93
CA LEU A 9 3.34 13.72 -0.48
C LEU A 9 2.20 13.99 -1.48
N LYS A 10 2.44 13.80 -2.78
CA LYS A 10 1.43 13.92 -3.84
C LYS A 10 0.36 12.83 -3.81
N GLY A 11 0.70 11.61 -3.41
CA GLY A 11 -0.27 10.51 -3.29
C GLY A 11 -1.34 10.71 -2.20
N GLY A 12 -1.25 11.79 -1.43
CA GLY A 12 -2.28 12.23 -0.50
C GLY A 12 -2.34 11.44 0.82
N PRO A 13 -3.41 11.64 1.61
CA PRO A 13 -3.51 11.12 2.98
C PRO A 13 -3.46 9.59 3.08
N VAL A 14 -3.89 8.89 2.03
CA VAL A 14 -4.00 7.41 2.00
C VAL A 14 -2.63 6.72 1.94
N MET A 15 -1.58 7.44 1.55
CA MET A 15 -0.21 6.92 1.52
C MET A 15 0.34 6.58 2.92
N TRP A 16 -0.09 7.32 3.94
CA TRP A 16 0.37 7.11 5.32
C TRP A 16 -0.12 5.76 5.89
N PRO A 17 -1.42 5.40 5.78
CA PRO A 17 -1.89 4.06 6.10
C PRO A 17 -1.16 2.95 5.33
N ILE A 18 -0.94 3.10 4.02
CA ILE A 18 -0.25 2.08 3.20
C ILE A 18 1.16 1.84 3.74
N LEU A 19 1.92 2.90 4.01
CA LEU A 19 3.26 2.77 4.56
C LEU A 19 3.25 2.14 5.96
N GLY A 20 2.30 2.52 6.81
CA GLY A 20 2.15 1.94 8.14
C GLY A 20 1.88 0.44 8.08
N LEU A 21 0.96 0.01 7.21
CA LEU A 21 0.65 -1.40 6.98
C LEU A 21 1.84 -2.16 6.40
N SER A 22 2.56 -1.57 5.46
CA SER A 22 3.75 -2.18 4.84
C SER A 22 4.86 -2.40 5.88
N ILE A 23 5.14 -1.40 6.72
CA ILE A 23 6.14 -1.50 7.80
C ILE A 23 5.72 -2.56 8.82
N LEU A 24 4.44 -2.59 9.22
CA LEU A 24 3.90 -3.59 10.14
C LEU A 24 3.98 -5.00 9.55
N GLY A 25 3.62 -5.18 8.29
CA GLY A 25 3.71 -6.45 7.57
C GLY A 25 5.15 -6.97 7.52
N LEU A 26 6.10 -6.12 7.16
CA LEU A 26 7.53 -6.47 7.14
C LEU A 26 8.06 -6.79 8.55
N ALA A 27 7.67 -6.02 9.56
CA ALA A 27 8.07 -6.27 10.94
C ALA A 27 7.59 -7.64 11.43
N ILE A 28 6.33 -8.00 11.13
CA ILE A 28 5.76 -9.30 11.49
C ILE A 28 6.45 -10.42 10.70
N LEU A 29 6.73 -10.24 9.41
CA LEU A 29 7.45 -11.22 8.60
C LEU A 29 8.88 -11.46 9.10
N ILE A 30 9.60 -10.40 9.45
CA ILE A 30 10.95 -10.51 10.03
C ILE A 30 10.86 -11.25 11.37
N TRP A 31 9.94 -10.86 12.24
CA TRP A 31 9.72 -11.54 13.52
C TRP A 31 9.44 -13.03 13.33
N LYS A 32 8.57 -13.38 12.39
CA LYS A 32 8.25 -14.77 12.06
C LYS A 32 9.41 -15.53 11.46
N ALA A 33 10.22 -14.90 10.61
CA ALA A 33 11.41 -15.52 10.05
C ALA A 33 12.44 -15.88 11.14
N PHE A 34 12.54 -15.06 12.20
CA PHE A 34 13.34 -15.38 13.39
C PHE A 34 12.71 -16.48 14.24
N GLU A 35 11.39 -16.47 14.44
CA GLU A 35 10.67 -17.49 15.22
C GLU A 35 10.77 -18.88 14.57
N PHE A 36 10.72 -18.94 13.23
CA PHE A 36 10.96 -20.16 12.46
C PHE A 36 12.37 -20.74 12.71
N ARG A 37 13.40 -19.89 12.76
CA ARG A 37 14.77 -20.33 13.12
C ARG A 37 14.89 -20.79 14.58
N ALA A 38 14.03 -20.27 15.47
CA ALA A 38 14.00 -20.64 16.88
C ALA A 38 13.17 -21.92 17.16
N GLY A 39 12.67 -22.61 16.12
CA GLY A 39 11.94 -23.87 16.25
C GLY A 39 10.50 -23.73 16.75
N ARG A 40 9.92 -22.53 16.69
CA ARG A 40 8.53 -22.27 17.09
C ARG A 40 7.71 -21.97 15.85
N VAL A 41 6.63 -22.72 15.65
CA VAL A 41 5.75 -22.61 14.48
C VAL A 41 4.40 -22.15 14.95
N ASN A 42 3.99 -20.93 14.59
CA ASN A 42 2.69 -20.37 15.01
C ASN A 42 2.04 -19.61 13.86
N ALA A 43 0.83 -20.02 13.45
CA ALA A 43 0.13 -19.44 12.31
C ALA A 43 -0.39 -18.01 12.56
N LYS A 44 -0.65 -17.61 13.82
CA LYS A 44 -1.40 -16.37 14.16
C LYS A 44 -0.89 -15.09 13.48
N GLY A 45 0.43 -14.88 13.39
CA GLY A 45 0.98 -13.68 12.74
C GLY A 45 0.95 -13.72 11.21
N LEU A 46 0.81 -14.89 10.57
CA LEU A 46 0.69 -15.01 9.10
C LEU A 46 -0.71 -14.54 8.68
N THR A 47 -1.76 -14.91 9.43
CA THR A 47 -3.14 -14.44 9.18
C THR A 47 -3.24 -12.91 9.15
N ILE A 48 -2.52 -12.21 10.04
CA ILE A 48 -2.48 -10.74 10.05
C ILE A 48 -1.80 -10.21 8.78
N VAL A 49 -0.64 -10.77 8.40
CA VAL A 49 0.07 -10.37 7.17
C VAL A 49 -0.77 -10.62 5.92
N SER A 50 -1.49 -11.76 5.85
CA SER A 50 -2.43 -12.06 4.76
C SER A 50 -3.55 -11.00 4.64
N THR A 51 -4.07 -10.55 5.78
CA THR A 51 -5.05 -9.46 5.82
C THR A 51 -4.45 -8.14 5.34
N ILE A 52 -3.19 -7.85 5.69
CA ILE A 52 -2.49 -6.65 5.22
C ILE A 52 -2.28 -6.69 3.69
N ILE A 53 -1.82 -7.82 3.15
CA ILE A 53 -1.58 -8.02 1.71
C ILE A 53 -2.86 -7.76 0.90
N THR A 54 -4.01 -8.16 1.42
CA THR A 54 -5.30 -7.94 0.76
C THR A 54 -5.83 -6.52 0.95
N ALA A 55 -5.57 -5.88 2.09
CA ALA A 55 -6.01 -4.52 2.39
C ALA A 55 -5.23 -3.43 1.63
N GLU A 56 -3.92 -3.60 1.41
CA GLU A 56 -3.07 -2.59 0.76
C GLU A 56 -3.52 -2.19 -0.66
N PRO A 57 -3.83 -3.12 -1.58
CA PRO A 57 -4.36 -2.78 -2.90
C PRO A 57 -5.72 -2.07 -2.83
N MET A 58 -6.59 -2.50 -1.91
CA MET A 58 -7.90 -1.89 -1.70
C MET A 58 -7.78 -0.44 -1.23
N LEU A 59 -6.81 -0.15 -0.35
CA LEU A 59 -6.48 1.21 0.05
C LEU A 59 -5.90 2.03 -1.10
N GLY A 60 -5.04 1.45 -1.94
CA GLY A 60 -4.51 2.12 -3.14
C GLY A 60 -5.63 2.57 -4.10
N ILE A 61 -6.59 1.68 -4.36
CA ILE A 61 -7.78 1.97 -5.17
C ILE A 61 -8.64 3.07 -4.51
N LEU A 62 -8.87 3.00 -3.20
CA LEU A 62 -9.59 4.03 -2.46
C LEU A 62 -8.93 5.41 -2.61
N GLY A 63 -7.59 5.48 -2.50
CA GLY A 63 -6.84 6.71 -2.73
C GLY A 63 -7.04 7.27 -4.13
N THR A 64 -7.11 6.39 -5.13
CA THR A 64 -7.39 6.81 -6.51
C THR A 64 -8.80 7.36 -6.67
N VAL A 65 -9.80 6.71 -6.07
CA VAL A 65 -11.19 7.19 -6.10
C VAL A 65 -11.28 8.59 -5.49
N ILE A 66 -10.64 8.81 -4.33
CA ILE A 66 -10.62 10.12 -3.66
C ILE A 66 -9.93 11.17 -4.53
N GLY A 67 -8.76 10.86 -5.11
CA GLY A 67 -8.02 11.80 -5.97
C GLY A 67 -8.78 12.18 -7.24
N ILE A 68 -9.43 11.20 -7.89
CA ILE A 68 -10.27 11.45 -9.06
C ILE A 68 -11.49 12.31 -8.68
N MET A 69 -12.14 12.05 -7.54
CA MET A 69 -13.26 12.87 -7.05
C MET A 69 -12.85 14.33 -6.82
N GLN A 70 -11.68 14.57 -6.22
CA GLN A 70 -11.15 15.92 -6.00
C GLN A 70 -10.85 16.63 -7.32
N THR A 71 -10.28 15.90 -8.28
CA THR A 71 -9.97 16.41 -9.61
C THR A 71 -11.24 16.88 -10.32
N PHE A 72 -12.31 16.06 -10.34
CA PHE A 72 -13.58 16.46 -10.94
C PHE A 72 -14.28 17.58 -10.17
N GLY A 73 -14.15 17.63 -8.84
CA GLY A 73 -14.65 18.74 -8.02
C GLY A 73 -14.06 20.09 -8.42
N ALA A 74 -12.76 20.14 -8.71
CA ALA A 74 -12.05 21.34 -9.14
C ALA A 74 -12.44 21.83 -10.55
N LEU A 75 -12.97 20.95 -11.40
CA LEU A 75 -13.41 21.28 -12.76
C LEU A 75 -14.81 21.91 -12.82
N ASN A 76 -15.57 21.93 -11.72
CA ASN A 76 -16.92 22.50 -11.69
C ASN A 76 -16.95 24.04 -11.51
N GLY A 77 -15.79 24.70 -11.41
CA GLY A 77 -15.67 26.16 -11.29
C GLY A 77 -15.53 26.89 -12.64
N THR A 78 -15.63 28.22 -12.62
CA THR A 78 -15.44 29.10 -13.80
C THR A 78 -14.04 29.03 -14.42
N ASP A 79 -13.04 28.59 -13.66
CA ASP A 79 -11.63 28.45 -14.07
C ASP A 79 -11.23 26.97 -14.24
N ALA A 80 -12.08 26.19 -14.92
CA ALA A 80 -11.78 24.79 -15.21
C ALA A 80 -10.51 24.69 -16.06
N ASN A 81 -9.42 24.18 -15.47
CA ASN A 81 -8.15 23.96 -16.14
C ASN A 81 -7.96 22.46 -16.44
N PRO A 82 -8.10 22.01 -17.70
CA PRO A 82 -7.92 20.62 -18.08
C PRO A 82 -6.53 20.07 -17.76
N LEU A 83 -5.50 20.92 -17.77
CA LEU A 83 -4.13 20.52 -17.46
C LEU A 83 -3.94 20.19 -15.97
N ALA A 84 -4.62 20.93 -15.08
CA ALA A 84 -4.62 20.63 -13.66
C ALA A 84 -5.34 19.29 -13.39
N ALA A 85 -6.39 18.99 -14.17
CA ALA A 85 -7.12 17.75 -14.02
C ALA A 85 -6.31 16.51 -14.41
N THR A 86 -5.58 16.57 -15.53
CA THR A 86 -4.71 15.46 -15.94
C THR A 86 -3.58 15.23 -14.95
N ALA A 87 -3.05 16.29 -14.34
CA ALA A 87 -2.08 16.18 -13.25
C ALA A 87 -2.67 15.50 -12.00
N GLY A 88 -3.87 15.91 -11.55
CA GLY A 88 -4.53 15.32 -10.37
C GLY A 88 -4.87 13.84 -10.53
N ILE A 89 -5.30 13.42 -11.74
CA ILE A 89 -5.49 12.00 -12.07
C ILE A 89 -4.14 11.26 -12.03
N GLY A 90 -3.07 11.87 -12.53
CA GLY A 90 -1.72 11.33 -12.43
C GLY A 90 -1.28 11.08 -10.98
N GLU A 91 -1.57 12.02 -10.08
CA GLU A 91 -1.28 11.87 -8.65
C GLU A 91 -2.11 10.74 -8.01
N ALA A 92 -3.38 10.62 -8.37
CA ALA A 92 -4.25 9.54 -7.91
C ALA A 92 -3.69 8.14 -8.27
N LEU A 93 -3.16 7.98 -9.49
CA LEU A 93 -2.59 6.71 -9.96
C LEU A 93 -1.32 6.28 -9.20
N ILE A 94 -0.55 7.24 -8.68
CA ILE A 94 0.65 6.95 -7.87
C ILE A 94 0.26 6.18 -6.62
N THR A 95 -0.86 6.53 -5.98
CA THR A 95 -1.34 5.87 -4.76
C THR A 95 -1.76 4.41 -5.01
N THR A 96 -2.36 4.12 -6.17
CA THR A 96 -2.63 2.73 -6.57
C THR A 96 -1.34 1.95 -6.79
N ALA A 97 -0.40 2.52 -7.53
CA ALA A 97 0.88 1.87 -7.78
C ALA A 97 1.61 1.56 -6.46
N ALA A 98 1.59 2.49 -5.50
CA ALA A 98 2.18 2.29 -4.19
C ALA A 98 1.53 1.14 -3.40
N GLY A 99 0.20 1.07 -3.36
CA GLY A 99 -0.53 0.00 -2.67
C GLY A 99 -0.25 -1.39 -3.26
N LEU A 100 -0.18 -1.49 -4.60
CA LEU A 100 0.16 -2.73 -5.29
C LEU A 100 1.61 -3.16 -5.06
N ILE A 101 2.56 -2.22 -5.12
CA ILE A 101 3.97 -2.52 -4.90
C ILE A 101 4.19 -2.98 -3.46
N ALA A 102 3.57 -2.32 -2.48
CA ALA A 102 3.65 -2.72 -1.08
C ALA A 102 3.12 -4.15 -0.86
N SER A 103 1.96 -4.48 -1.45
CA SER A 103 1.35 -5.80 -1.27
C SER A 103 2.19 -6.90 -1.92
N LEU A 104 2.77 -6.62 -3.09
CA LEU A 104 3.64 -7.56 -3.79
C LEU A 104 4.91 -7.87 -2.99
N ILE A 105 5.50 -6.86 -2.34
CA ILE A 105 6.70 -7.04 -1.51
C ILE A 105 6.40 -7.95 -0.31
N LEU A 106 5.22 -7.86 0.28
CA LEU A 106 4.79 -8.72 1.39
C LEU A 106 4.40 -10.13 0.95
N LEU A 107 3.83 -10.29 -0.24
CA LEU A 107 3.28 -11.56 -0.73
C LEU A 107 4.33 -12.67 -0.89
N PHE A 108 5.47 -12.37 -1.51
CA PHE A 108 6.53 -13.39 -1.73
C PHE A 108 7.06 -14.00 -0.42
N PRO A 109 7.54 -13.22 0.57
CA PRO A 109 8.01 -13.76 1.84
C PRO A 109 6.87 -14.39 2.67
N TYR A 110 5.64 -13.86 2.57
CA TYR A 110 4.46 -14.48 3.19
C TYR A 110 4.27 -15.92 2.70
N ASN A 111 4.21 -16.14 1.39
CA ASN A 111 3.98 -17.47 0.81
C ASN A 111 5.07 -18.49 1.20
N VAL A 112 6.33 -18.07 1.28
CA VAL A 112 7.45 -18.96 1.69
C VAL A 112 7.35 -19.36 3.16
N LEU A 113 6.85 -18.48 4.03
CA LEU A 113 6.64 -18.80 5.44
C LEU A 113 5.37 -19.62 5.65
N ASP A 114 4.31 -19.35 4.89
CA ASP A 114 3.03 -20.06 4.97
C ASP A 114 3.18 -21.53 4.57
N SER A 115 3.85 -21.80 3.44
CA SER A 115 4.09 -23.18 2.98
C SER A 115 4.85 -24.03 4.01
N LYS A 116 5.73 -23.40 4.80
CA LYS A 116 6.52 -24.07 5.84
C LYS A 116 5.80 -24.24 7.18
N VAL A 117 4.66 -23.60 7.36
CA VAL A 117 3.80 -23.77 8.55
C VAL A 117 2.78 -24.88 8.30
N GLU A 118 2.41 -25.10 7.05
CA GLU A 118 1.53 -26.21 6.64
C GLU A 118 2.25 -27.58 6.61
N ASP A 119 3.57 -27.60 6.40
CA ASP A 119 4.45 -28.78 6.48
C ASP A 119 4.88 -29.13 7.93
#